data_AF-A0A0S8JQ83-F1
#
_entry.id   AF-A0A0S8JQ83-F1
#
_cell.length_a   1.000
_cell.length_b   1.000
_cell.length_c   1.000
_cell.angle_alpha   90.00
_cell.angle_beta   90.00
_cell.angle_gamma   90.00
#
_symmetry.space_group_name_H-M   'P 1'
#
loop_
_entity.id
_entity.type
_entity.pdbx_description
1 polymer ?
#
loop_
_entity_poly.entity_id
_entity_poly.type
_entity_poly.pdbx_seq_one_letter_code
_entity_poly.pdbx_strand_id
1 'polypeptide(L)'
;ARKALSIDNTLGEAHAELAWTRIYQDFNWKEGERGLKLALELNPNYAIAHRNYSWLLTFIGRHEESIAEAKRAMELDPLSNPFWSWLARAYSYARDYDRAIAEFQKLLRNYPDSDFERSWLSLAYLSKGMNQEALSEISKVKDIDWVDGYIYGVTGEKEKAQEVLEYYLERSKSEFVKPTDFTVIYTGLGEYDKALEYLEQAYETREGWLVLMQVEPLYDSLRKEPRFQEILDKMNFPEIE
;
A
#
# COMPACT_ATOMS: atom_id res chain seq x y z
N ALA A 1 12.62 1.79 20.20
CA ALA A 1 12.69 3.26 20.10
C ALA A 1 12.72 3.99 21.46
N ARG A 2 11.65 4.02 22.27
CA ARG A 2 11.57 4.89 23.47
C ARG A 2 12.72 4.72 24.48
N LYS A 3 13.13 3.49 24.79
CA LYS A 3 14.28 3.21 25.67
C LYS A 3 15.62 3.66 25.07
N ALA A 4 15.78 3.58 23.75
CA ALA A 4 16.98 4.09 23.08
C ALA A 4 17.02 5.62 23.16
N LEU A 5 15.90 6.30 22.90
CA LEU A 5 15.78 7.76 22.98
C LEU A 5 15.97 8.32 24.40
N SER A 6 15.66 7.55 25.45
CA SER A 6 15.96 7.97 26.83
C SER A 6 17.45 7.89 27.18
N ILE A 7 18.24 7.13 26.41
CA ILE A 7 19.69 6.98 26.59
C ILE A 7 20.41 7.96 25.68
N ASP A 8 20.00 8.06 24.42
CA ASP A 8 20.54 8.97 23.42
C ASP A 8 19.41 9.47 22.51
N ASN A 9 19.09 10.75 22.64
CA ASN A 9 18.03 11.40 21.87
C ASN A 9 18.50 11.92 20.50
N THR A 10 19.76 11.71 20.13
CA THR A 10 20.34 12.09 18.83
C THR A 10 20.34 10.96 17.81
N LEU A 11 19.85 9.77 18.19
CA LEU A 11 19.71 8.62 17.30
C LEU A 11 18.56 8.83 16.30
N GLY A 12 18.89 9.23 15.07
CA GLY A 12 17.93 9.42 13.98
C GLY A 12 17.10 8.17 13.69
N GLU A 13 17.72 6.99 13.76
CA GLU A 13 17.07 5.69 13.55
C GLU A 13 15.96 5.45 14.59
N ALA A 14 16.23 5.80 15.85
CA ALA A 14 15.26 5.62 16.93
C ALA A 14 14.06 6.58 16.80
N HIS A 15 14.28 7.78 16.27
CA HIS A 15 13.20 8.71 15.92
C HIS A 15 12.37 8.21 14.72
N ALA A 16 13.02 7.68 13.69
CA ALA A 16 12.33 7.11 12.52
C ALA A 16 11.40 5.95 12.90
N GLU A 17 11.87 5.03 13.76
CA GLU A 17 11.07 3.90 14.25
C GLU A 17 9.89 4.35 15.15
N LEU A 18 10.11 5.35 16.01
CA LEU A 18 9.03 5.90 16.83
C LEU A 18 7.98 6.60 15.97
N ALA A 19 8.42 7.37 14.99
CA ALA A 19 7.55 8.05 14.05
C ALA A 19 6.71 7.05 13.25
N TRP A 20 7.33 5.98 12.74
CA TRP A 20 6.65 4.91 12.03
C TRP A 20 5.55 4.26 12.87
N THR A 21 5.82 3.99 14.15
CA THR A 21 4.81 3.46 15.09
C THR A 21 3.61 4.39 15.23
N ARG A 22 3.85 5.70 15.40
CA ARG A 22 2.79 6.73 15.52
C ARG A 22 1.92 6.83 14.27
N ILE A 23 2.51 6.63 13.10
CA ILE A 23 1.80 6.67 11.81
C ILE A 23 0.87 5.46 11.69
N TYR A 24 1.38 4.25 11.91
CA TYR A 24 0.62 3.02 11.66
C TYR A 24 -0.38 2.68 12.76
N GLN A 25 -0.04 2.89 14.03
CA GLN A 25 -0.88 2.47 15.14
C GLN A 25 -1.84 3.57 15.59
N ASP A 26 -1.35 4.81 15.62
CA ASP A 26 -2.08 5.92 16.25
C ASP A 26 -2.74 6.86 15.23
N PHE A 27 -2.49 6.66 13.92
CA PHE A 27 -2.86 7.61 12.86
C PHE A 27 -2.45 9.05 13.19
N ASN A 28 -1.32 9.20 13.90
CA ASN A 28 -0.80 10.51 14.28
C ASN A 28 0.17 11.01 13.21
N TRP A 29 -0.41 11.41 12.06
CA TRP A 29 0.31 11.81 10.86
C TRP A 29 1.30 12.95 11.12
N LYS A 30 0.86 13.96 11.90
CA LYS A 30 1.65 15.16 12.21
C LYS A 30 2.89 14.84 13.05
N GLU A 31 2.73 14.08 14.13
CA GLU A 31 3.87 13.69 14.97
C GLU A 31 4.75 12.63 14.31
N GLY A 32 4.17 11.81 13.44
CA GLY A 32 4.90 10.93 12.53
C GLY A 32 5.82 11.72 11.60
N GLU A 33 5.28 12.72 10.89
CA GLU A 33 6.08 13.56 9.99
C GLU A 33 7.21 14.27 10.74
N ARG A 34 6.89 14.87 11.89
CA ARG A 34 7.88 15.56 12.71
C ARG A 34 9.05 14.65 13.10
N GLY A 35 8.75 13.41 13.51
CA GLY A 35 9.78 12.45 13.89
C GLY A 35 10.64 11.98 12.70
N LEU A 36 10.04 11.79 11.52
CA LEU A 36 10.78 11.45 10.30
C LEU A 36 11.66 12.60 9.82
N LYS A 37 11.18 13.84 9.87
CA LYS A 37 11.99 15.03 9.59
C LYS A 37 13.18 15.14 10.53
N LEU A 38 12.96 14.97 11.84
CA LEU A 38 14.05 14.97 12.81
C LEU A 38 15.06 13.84 12.56
N ALA A 39 14.59 12.65 12.18
CA ALA A 39 15.49 11.56 11.81
C ALA A 39 16.39 11.92 10.63
N LEU A 40 15.85 12.59 9.62
CA LEU A 40 16.59 13.06 8.46
C LEU A 40 17.51 14.25 8.76
N GLU A 41 17.14 15.14 9.70
CA GLU A 41 18.02 16.20 10.19
C GLU A 41 19.25 15.63 10.91
N LEU A 42 19.04 14.59 11.73
CA LEU A 42 20.11 13.92 12.49
C LEU A 42 20.99 13.02 11.62
N ASN A 43 20.40 12.33 10.64
CA ASN A 43 21.11 11.48 9.70
C ASN A 43 20.55 11.63 8.26
N PRO A 44 21.05 12.62 7.49
CA PRO A 44 20.55 12.91 6.13
C PRO A 44 20.82 11.82 5.09
N ASN A 45 21.60 10.79 5.42
CA ASN A 45 21.90 9.68 4.51
C ASN A 45 21.23 8.37 4.96
N TYR A 46 20.29 8.43 5.90
CA TYR A 46 19.58 7.25 6.36
C TYR A 46 18.49 6.84 5.37
N ALA A 47 18.82 5.93 4.45
CA ALA A 47 17.94 5.47 3.38
C ALA A 47 16.56 4.99 3.88
N ILE A 48 16.51 4.34 5.05
CA ILE A 48 15.26 3.86 5.66
C ILE A 48 14.37 5.02 6.11
N ALA A 49 14.92 6.11 6.66
CA ALA A 49 14.11 7.28 7.00
C ALA A 49 13.55 7.97 5.76
N HIS A 50 14.33 8.09 4.68
CA HIS A 50 13.83 8.60 3.39
C HIS A 50 12.68 7.74 2.86
N ARG A 51 12.81 6.41 2.91
CA ARG A 51 11.73 5.49 2.53
C ARG A 51 10.48 5.66 3.41
N ASN A 52 10.65 5.70 4.73
CA ASN A 52 9.53 5.85 5.64
C ASN A 52 8.84 7.22 5.47
N TYR A 53 9.62 8.26 5.16
CA TYR A 53 9.08 9.58 4.87
C TYR A 53 8.34 9.62 3.53
N SER A 54 8.89 8.99 2.49
CA SER A 54 8.19 8.74 1.23
C SER A 54 6.84 8.05 1.47
N TRP A 55 6.80 7.00 2.28
CA TRP A 55 5.54 6.31 2.62
C TRP A 55 4.53 7.21 3.29
N LEU A 56 4.94 7.96 4.31
CA LEU A 56 4.07 8.92 4.97
C LEU A 56 3.51 9.93 3.98
N LEU A 57 4.36 10.50 3.12
CA LEU A 57 3.97 11.47 2.10
C LEU A 57 2.96 10.87 1.11
N THR A 58 3.14 9.60 0.72
CA THR A 58 2.14 8.85 -0.05
C THR A 58 0.82 8.73 0.72
N PHE A 59 0.85 8.30 1.99
CA PHE A 59 -0.36 8.13 2.78
C PHE A 59 -1.15 9.42 2.91
N ILE A 60 -0.47 10.57 3.01
CA ILE A 60 -1.09 11.89 3.16
C ILE A 60 -1.33 12.63 1.82
N GLY A 61 -1.17 11.96 0.67
CA GLY A 61 -1.47 12.53 -0.66
C GLY A 61 -0.39 13.46 -1.25
N ARG A 62 0.75 13.64 -0.58
CA ARG A 62 1.88 14.47 -1.04
C ARG A 62 2.79 13.70 -2.00
N HIS A 63 2.23 13.34 -3.16
CA HIS A 63 2.80 12.36 -4.08
C HIS A 63 4.15 12.77 -4.70
N GLU A 64 4.32 14.01 -5.15
CA GLU A 64 5.58 14.44 -5.79
C GLU A 64 6.74 14.45 -4.79
N GLU A 65 6.49 14.89 -3.55
CA GLU A 65 7.48 14.82 -2.47
C GLU A 65 7.78 13.36 -2.11
N SER A 66 6.76 12.51 -2.05
CA SER A 66 6.93 11.07 -1.83
C SER A 66 7.86 10.43 -2.87
N ILE A 67 7.68 10.76 -4.16
CA ILE A 67 8.51 10.26 -5.26
C ILE A 67 9.96 10.75 -5.12
N ALA A 68 10.17 12.02 -4.73
CA ALA A 68 11.52 12.56 -4.52
C ALA A 68 12.25 11.82 -3.39
N GLU A 69 11.58 11.58 -2.26
CA GLU A 69 12.12 10.84 -1.12
C GLU A 69 12.40 9.35 -1.46
N ALA A 70 11.52 8.71 -2.25
CA ALA A 70 11.74 7.34 -2.72
C ALA A 70 13.00 7.24 -3.61
N LYS A 71 13.17 8.18 -4.53
CA LYS A 71 14.39 8.27 -5.37
C LYS A 71 15.63 8.48 -4.51
N ARG A 72 15.55 9.34 -3.49
CA ARG A 72 16.67 9.57 -2.58
C ARG A 72 17.05 8.31 -1.79
N ALA A 73 16.07 7.55 -1.31
CA ALA A 73 16.31 6.27 -0.65
C ALA A 73 17.02 5.26 -1.59
N MET A 74 16.62 5.22 -2.87
CA MET A 74 17.26 4.37 -3.89
C MET A 74 18.69 4.81 -4.22
N GLU A 75 18.98 6.11 -4.25
CA GLU A 75 20.35 6.61 -4.47
C GLU A 75 21.28 6.23 -3.33
N LEU A 76 20.78 6.27 -2.09
CA LEU A 76 21.55 5.97 -0.88
C LEU A 76 21.82 4.47 -0.70
N ASP A 77 20.92 3.61 -1.17
CA ASP A 77 21.09 2.16 -1.16
C ASP A 77 20.58 1.55 -2.48
N PRO A 78 21.43 1.57 -3.52
CA PRO A 78 21.04 1.15 -4.87
C PRO A 78 20.89 -0.36 -5.01
N LEU A 79 21.25 -1.18 -4.02
CA LEU A 79 21.16 -2.65 -4.11
C LEU A 79 19.89 -3.21 -3.45
N SER A 80 19.13 -2.36 -2.76
CA SER A 80 17.91 -2.76 -2.07
C SER A 80 16.72 -2.86 -3.03
N ASN A 81 16.42 -4.09 -3.48
CA ASN A 81 15.25 -4.40 -4.31
C ASN A 81 13.92 -3.84 -3.74
N PRO A 82 13.65 -3.90 -2.41
CA PRO A 82 12.46 -3.29 -1.85
C PRO A 82 12.28 -1.82 -2.26
N PHE A 83 13.36 -1.04 -2.39
CA PHE A 83 13.25 0.40 -2.71
C PHE A 83 12.84 0.64 -4.16
N TRP A 84 13.25 -0.23 -5.08
CA TRP A 84 12.82 -0.16 -6.48
C TRP A 84 11.32 -0.46 -6.64
N SER A 85 10.82 -1.48 -5.94
CA SER A 85 9.38 -1.79 -5.91
C SER A 85 8.57 -0.65 -5.28
N TRP A 86 9.14 0.06 -4.30
CA TRP A 86 8.50 1.23 -3.68
C TRP A 86 8.34 2.42 -4.61
N LEU A 87 9.34 2.73 -5.44
CA LEU A 87 9.20 3.82 -6.41
C LEU A 87 8.06 3.55 -7.42
N ALA A 88 7.94 2.31 -7.90
CA ALA A 88 6.87 1.91 -8.80
C ALA A 88 5.47 2.02 -8.15
N ARG A 89 5.36 1.64 -6.88
CA ARG A 89 4.13 1.81 -6.09
C ARG A 89 3.82 3.27 -5.81
N ALA A 90 4.82 4.11 -5.50
CA ALA A 90 4.64 5.55 -5.31
C ALA A 90 4.05 6.21 -6.57
N TYR A 91 4.53 5.85 -7.76
CA TYR A 91 3.91 6.28 -9.02
C TYR A 91 2.46 5.79 -9.17
N SER A 92 2.16 4.54 -8.75
CA SER A 92 0.81 4.00 -8.80
C SER A 92 -0.17 4.78 -7.91
N TYR A 93 0.23 5.10 -6.67
CA TYR A 93 -0.59 5.91 -5.77
C TYR A 93 -0.73 7.36 -6.23
N ALA A 94 0.31 7.90 -6.88
CA ALA A 94 0.26 9.19 -7.56
C ALA A 94 -0.60 9.19 -8.84
N ARG A 95 -1.18 8.04 -9.20
CA ARG A 95 -1.99 7.83 -10.42
C ARG A 95 -1.19 8.01 -11.72
N ASP A 96 0.14 7.99 -11.63
CA ASP A 96 1.03 7.97 -12.78
C ASP A 96 1.30 6.52 -13.20
N TYR A 97 0.28 5.92 -13.79
CA TYR A 97 0.34 4.51 -14.16
C TYR A 97 1.35 4.24 -15.27
N ASP A 98 1.66 5.22 -16.12
CA ASP A 98 2.69 5.07 -17.15
C ASP A 98 4.07 4.85 -16.55
N ARG A 99 4.49 5.71 -15.61
CA ARG A 99 5.78 5.53 -14.91
C ARG A 99 5.76 4.29 -14.03
N ALA A 100 4.64 3.97 -13.37
CA ALA A 100 4.50 2.76 -12.58
C ALA A 100 4.72 1.48 -13.41
N ILE A 101 4.02 1.35 -14.55
CA ILE A 101 4.13 0.22 -15.48
C ILE A 101 5.59 0.07 -15.95
N ALA A 102 6.23 1.17 -16.35
CA ALA A 102 7.60 1.14 -16.83
C ALA A 102 8.59 0.61 -15.77
N GLU A 103 8.44 1.03 -14.50
CA GLU A 103 9.29 0.57 -13.41
C GLU A 103 9.00 -0.89 -13.01
N PHE A 104 7.72 -1.32 -12.95
CA PHE A 104 7.40 -2.72 -12.68
C PHE A 104 7.89 -3.67 -13.79
N GLN A 105 7.80 -3.27 -15.06
CA GLN A 105 8.39 -4.03 -16.16
C GLN A 105 9.91 -4.12 -16.04
N LYS A 106 10.58 -3.06 -15.58
CA LYS A 106 12.03 -3.07 -15.31
C LYS A 106 12.39 -4.03 -14.18
N LEU A 107 11.61 -4.04 -13.10
CA LEU A 107 11.77 -4.99 -12.01
C LEU A 107 11.63 -6.44 -12.49
N LEU A 108 10.58 -6.75 -13.25
CA LEU A 108 10.36 -8.11 -13.78
C LEU A 108 11.41 -8.57 -14.79
N ARG A 109 12.13 -7.65 -15.47
CA ARG A 109 13.31 -8.05 -16.28
C ARG A 109 14.45 -8.59 -15.41
N ASN A 110 14.60 -8.07 -14.19
CA ASN A 110 15.63 -8.50 -13.25
C ASN A 110 15.17 -9.67 -12.37
N TYR A 111 13.87 -9.72 -12.06
CA TYR A 111 13.23 -10.70 -11.18
C TYR A 111 12.02 -11.34 -11.88
N PRO A 112 12.24 -12.16 -12.92
CA PRO A 112 11.16 -12.66 -13.78
C PRO A 112 10.19 -13.61 -13.08
N ASP A 113 10.60 -14.23 -11.98
CA ASP A 113 9.77 -15.18 -11.22
C ASP A 113 9.00 -14.53 -10.06
N SER A 114 9.03 -13.20 -9.94
CA SER A 114 8.41 -12.52 -8.81
C SER A 114 6.92 -12.27 -9.02
N ASP A 115 6.09 -13.09 -8.37
CA ASP A 115 4.64 -12.97 -8.39
C ASP A 115 4.17 -11.63 -7.81
N PHE A 116 4.82 -11.13 -6.75
CA PHE A 116 4.49 -9.84 -6.14
C PHE A 116 4.57 -8.68 -7.15
N GLU A 117 5.69 -8.52 -7.84
CA GLU A 117 5.90 -7.48 -8.85
C GLU A 117 4.96 -7.65 -10.04
N ARG A 118 4.60 -8.90 -10.37
CA ARG A 118 3.65 -9.20 -11.43
C ARG A 118 2.22 -8.81 -11.06
N SER A 119 1.79 -9.08 -9.84
CA SER A 119 0.49 -8.64 -9.32
C SER A 119 0.40 -7.12 -9.32
N TRP A 120 1.45 -6.42 -8.88
CA TRP A 120 1.47 -4.94 -8.93
C TRP A 120 1.50 -4.38 -10.35
N LEU A 121 2.22 -5.00 -11.29
CA LEU A 121 2.15 -4.63 -12.71
C LEU A 121 0.72 -4.79 -13.24
N SER A 122 0.05 -5.89 -12.88
CA SER A 122 -1.33 -6.18 -13.28
C SER A 122 -2.30 -5.13 -12.73
N LEU A 123 -2.13 -4.72 -11.48
CA LEU A 123 -2.89 -3.62 -10.87
C LEU A 123 -2.64 -2.28 -11.56
N ALA A 124 -1.39 -1.98 -11.93
CA ALA A 124 -1.06 -0.74 -12.64
C ALA A 124 -1.70 -0.71 -14.05
N TYR A 125 -1.69 -1.84 -14.77
CA TYR A 125 -2.43 -1.97 -16.04
C TYR A 125 -3.93 -1.78 -15.85
N LEU A 126 -4.53 -2.47 -14.86
CA LEU A 126 -5.95 -2.38 -14.58
C LEU A 126 -6.35 -0.93 -14.25
N SER A 127 -5.59 -0.26 -13.39
CA SER A 127 -5.84 1.13 -12.97
C SER A 127 -5.73 2.12 -14.12
N LYS A 128 -4.95 1.80 -15.16
CA LYS A 128 -4.86 2.56 -16.41
C LYS A 128 -5.99 2.23 -17.41
N GLY A 129 -6.80 1.20 -17.15
CA GLY A 129 -7.85 0.71 -18.05
C GLY A 129 -7.37 -0.32 -19.08
N MET A 130 -6.15 -0.86 -18.92
CA MET A 130 -5.55 -1.88 -19.79
C MET A 130 -5.93 -3.28 -19.30
N ASN A 131 -7.22 -3.61 -19.41
CA ASN A 131 -7.80 -4.81 -18.79
C ASN A 131 -7.22 -6.12 -19.34
N GLN A 132 -6.92 -6.17 -20.65
CA GLN A 132 -6.38 -7.38 -21.28
C GLN A 132 -4.94 -7.66 -20.81
N GLU A 133 -4.13 -6.61 -20.67
CA GLU A 133 -2.77 -6.69 -20.17
C GLU A 133 -2.75 -7.05 -18.67
N ALA A 134 -3.67 -6.49 -17.88
CA ALA A 134 -3.85 -6.88 -16.48
C ALA A 134 -4.19 -8.37 -16.35
N LEU A 135 -5.15 -8.86 -17.13
CA LEU A 135 -5.53 -10.29 -17.16
C LEU A 135 -4.39 -11.18 -17.64
N SER A 136 -3.63 -10.73 -18.63
CA SER A 136 -2.50 -11.51 -19.16
C SER A 136 -1.35 -11.64 -18.16
N GLU A 137 -1.12 -10.64 -17.30
CA GLU A 137 -0.07 -10.72 -16.28
C GLU A 137 -0.55 -11.48 -15.04
N ILE A 138 -1.77 -11.23 -14.56
CA ILE A 138 -2.29 -11.91 -13.37
C ILE A 138 -2.44 -13.43 -13.61
N SER A 139 -2.75 -13.86 -14.83
CA SER A 139 -2.84 -15.29 -15.16
C SER A 139 -1.49 -16.04 -15.11
N LYS A 140 -0.36 -15.32 -14.99
CA LYS A 140 0.98 -15.91 -14.87
C LYS A 140 1.45 -15.98 -13.41
N VAL A 141 0.72 -15.37 -12.48
CA VAL A 141 0.95 -15.50 -11.03
C VAL A 141 0.63 -16.93 -10.63
N LYS A 142 1.51 -17.55 -9.84
CA LYS A 142 1.41 -18.98 -9.49
C LYS A 142 0.66 -19.18 -8.20
N ASP A 143 0.93 -18.32 -7.21
CA ASP A 143 0.29 -18.37 -5.91
C ASP A 143 -0.93 -17.45 -5.87
N ILE A 144 -2.10 -18.00 -5.55
CA ILE A 144 -3.35 -17.23 -5.42
C ILE A 144 -3.17 -16.13 -4.37
N ASP A 145 -3.41 -14.87 -4.76
CA ASP A 145 -3.42 -13.71 -3.88
C ASP A 145 -4.74 -12.93 -3.99
N TRP A 146 -5.00 -12.02 -3.05
CA TRP A 146 -6.21 -11.20 -3.03
C TRP A 146 -6.30 -10.26 -4.24
N VAL A 147 -5.15 -9.92 -4.83
CA VAL A 147 -5.05 -9.10 -6.05
C VAL A 147 -5.77 -9.78 -7.21
N ASP A 148 -5.61 -11.09 -7.35
CA ASP A 148 -6.25 -11.91 -8.38
C ASP A 148 -7.76 -11.77 -8.32
N GLY A 149 -8.33 -11.91 -7.12
CA GLY A 149 -9.77 -11.79 -6.88
C GLY A 149 -10.31 -10.42 -7.29
N TYR A 150 -9.58 -9.35 -6.95
CA TYR A 150 -9.94 -8.00 -7.37
C TYR A 150 -9.89 -7.83 -8.89
N ILE A 151 -8.78 -8.21 -9.53
CA ILE A 151 -8.58 -8.04 -10.97
C ILE A 151 -9.63 -8.84 -11.74
N TYR A 152 -9.85 -10.11 -11.39
CA TYR A 152 -10.87 -10.94 -12.01
C TYR A 152 -12.27 -10.34 -11.82
N GLY A 153 -12.60 -9.84 -10.62
CA GLY A 153 -13.90 -9.22 -10.34
C GLY A 153 -14.15 -7.99 -11.20
N VAL A 154 -13.21 -7.02 -11.20
CA VAL A 154 -13.34 -5.76 -11.95
C VAL A 154 -13.38 -5.98 -13.45
N THR A 155 -12.66 -6.99 -13.96
CA THR A 155 -12.61 -7.31 -15.39
C THR A 155 -13.77 -8.19 -15.87
N GLY A 156 -14.62 -8.67 -14.96
CA GLY A 156 -15.83 -9.44 -15.27
C GLY A 156 -15.65 -10.96 -15.26
N GLU A 157 -14.47 -11.47 -14.90
CA GLU A 157 -14.17 -12.89 -14.70
C GLU A 157 -14.68 -13.36 -13.32
N LYS A 158 -16.00 -13.20 -13.09
CA LYS A 158 -16.63 -13.34 -11.77
C LYS A 158 -16.42 -14.72 -11.14
N GLU A 159 -16.46 -15.78 -11.95
CA GLU A 159 -16.25 -17.15 -11.48
C GLU A 159 -14.85 -17.31 -10.87
N LYS A 160 -13.80 -16.79 -11.53
CA LYS A 160 -12.43 -16.83 -10.99
C LYS A 160 -12.28 -15.98 -9.74
N ALA A 161 -12.91 -14.80 -9.71
CA ALA A 161 -12.90 -13.97 -8.51
C ALA A 161 -13.58 -14.67 -7.31
N GLN A 162 -14.66 -15.40 -7.57
CA GLN A 162 -15.35 -16.21 -6.57
C GLN A 162 -14.49 -17.40 -6.09
N GLU A 163 -13.75 -18.06 -6.99
CA GLU A 163 -12.79 -19.10 -6.60
C GLU A 163 -11.69 -18.56 -5.65
N VAL A 164 -11.17 -17.37 -5.93
CA VAL A 164 -10.21 -16.70 -5.03
C VAL A 164 -10.86 -16.38 -3.69
N LEU A 165 -12.08 -15.85 -3.67
CA LEU A 165 -12.80 -15.56 -2.44
C LEU A 165 -13.01 -16.84 -1.60
N GLU A 166 -13.43 -17.94 -2.23
CA GLU A 166 -13.64 -19.23 -1.57
C GLU A 166 -12.35 -19.78 -0.96
N TYR A 167 -11.21 -19.63 -1.67
CA TYR A 167 -9.90 -19.97 -1.14
C TYR A 167 -9.59 -19.17 0.15
N TYR A 168 -9.81 -17.85 0.15
CA TYR A 168 -9.59 -17.00 1.32
C TYR A 168 -10.53 -17.34 2.48
N LEU A 169 -11.81 -17.60 2.20
CA LEU A 169 -12.81 -18.00 3.20
C LEU A 169 -12.45 -19.34 3.84
N GLU A 170 -12.04 -20.33 3.05
CA GLU A 170 -11.61 -21.63 3.57
C GLU A 170 -10.35 -21.50 4.44
N ARG A 171 -9.35 -20.76 3.96
CA ARG A 171 -8.11 -20.48 4.68
C ARG A 171 -8.36 -19.79 6.02
N SER A 172 -9.33 -18.86 6.08
CA SER A 172 -9.67 -18.15 7.32
C SER A 172 -10.23 -19.04 8.45
N LYS A 173 -10.63 -20.28 8.14
CA LYS A 173 -11.10 -21.24 9.15
C LYS A 173 -9.97 -21.82 10.01
N SER A 174 -8.73 -21.83 9.49
CA SER A 174 -7.58 -22.45 10.14
C SER A 174 -6.47 -21.46 10.49
N GLU A 175 -6.45 -20.28 9.86
CA GLU A 175 -5.45 -19.26 10.13
C GLU A 175 -6.02 -17.84 10.01
N PHE A 176 -5.27 -16.88 10.55
CA PHE A 176 -5.62 -15.47 10.47
C PHE A 176 -5.39 -14.95 9.05
N VAL A 177 -6.47 -14.41 8.46
CA VAL A 177 -6.46 -13.72 7.17
C VAL A 177 -6.87 -12.26 7.42
N LYS A 178 -6.17 -11.31 6.80
CA LYS A 178 -6.41 -9.89 7.05
C LYS A 178 -7.79 -9.48 6.51
N PRO A 179 -8.60 -8.73 7.27
CA PRO A 179 -9.89 -8.25 6.78
C PRO A 179 -9.78 -7.38 5.50
N THR A 180 -8.65 -6.70 5.29
CA THR A 180 -8.40 -5.93 4.06
C THR A 180 -8.33 -6.78 2.81
N ASP A 181 -7.90 -8.05 2.92
CA ASP A 181 -7.79 -8.94 1.77
C ASP A 181 -9.20 -9.30 1.27
N PHE A 182 -10.13 -9.59 2.19
CA PHE A 182 -11.55 -9.75 1.88
C PHE A 182 -12.19 -8.48 1.34
N THR A 183 -11.86 -7.32 1.94
CA THR A 183 -12.36 -6.01 1.49
C THR A 183 -12.07 -5.83 0.01
N VAL A 184 -10.83 -6.07 -0.41
CA VAL A 184 -10.40 -5.89 -1.79
C VAL A 184 -11.10 -6.89 -2.73
N ILE A 185 -11.16 -8.17 -2.38
CA ILE A 185 -11.85 -9.18 -3.22
C ILE A 185 -13.33 -8.83 -3.40
N TYR A 186 -14.05 -8.53 -2.32
CA TYR A 186 -15.47 -8.13 -2.40
C TYR A 186 -15.68 -6.83 -3.16
N THR A 187 -14.74 -5.88 -3.06
CA THR A 187 -14.77 -4.65 -3.86
C THR A 187 -14.70 -4.95 -5.35
N GLY A 188 -13.81 -5.86 -5.76
CA GLY A 188 -13.71 -6.30 -7.15
C GLY A 188 -14.97 -6.99 -7.65
N LEU A 189 -15.62 -7.81 -6.80
CA LEU A 189 -16.89 -8.48 -7.12
C LEU A 189 -18.10 -7.53 -7.19
N GLY A 190 -17.97 -6.30 -6.71
CA GLY A 190 -19.07 -5.34 -6.60
C GLY A 190 -19.97 -5.56 -5.37
N GLU A 191 -19.55 -6.38 -4.41
CA GLU A 191 -20.28 -6.66 -3.16
C GLU A 191 -19.90 -5.65 -2.07
N TYR A 192 -20.25 -4.38 -2.28
CA TYR A 192 -19.76 -3.27 -1.45
C TYR A 192 -20.19 -3.34 0.02
N ASP A 193 -21.39 -3.83 0.32
CA ASP A 193 -21.84 -3.98 1.71
C ASP A 193 -20.90 -4.87 2.53
N LYS A 194 -20.50 -6.02 1.96
CA LYS A 194 -19.54 -6.94 2.59
C LYS A 194 -18.13 -6.37 2.60
N ALA A 195 -17.71 -5.71 1.52
CA ALA A 195 -16.41 -5.05 1.49
C ALA A 195 -16.29 -4.04 2.66
N LEU A 196 -17.33 -3.25 2.89
CA LEU A 196 -17.38 -2.28 3.98
C LEU A 196 -17.45 -2.94 5.37
N GLU A 197 -18.16 -4.06 5.54
CA GLU A 197 -18.15 -4.83 6.80
C GLU A 197 -16.74 -5.29 7.17
N TYR A 198 -15.99 -5.85 6.21
CA TYR A 198 -14.61 -6.26 6.44
C TYR A 198 -13.66 -5.07 6.65
N LEU A 199 -13.92 -3.93 6.00
CA LEU A 199 -13.13 -2.72 6.20
C LEU A 199 -13.36 -2.10 7.58
N GLU A 200 -14.59 -2.12 8.09
CA GLU A 200 -14.92 -1.73 9.46
C GLU A 200 -14.22 -2.65 10.47
N GLN A 201 -14.26 -3.97 10.25
CA GLN A 201 -13.52 -4.93 11.07
C GLN A 201 -12.01 -4.65 11.04
N ALA A 202 -11.44 -4.33 9.87
CA ALA A 202 -10.04 -3.94 9.74
C ALA A 202 -9.72 -2.73 10.63
N TYR A 203 -10.57 -1.70 10.58
CA TYR A 203 -10.44 -0.50 11.39
C TYR A 203 -10.50 -0.79 12.90
N GLU A 204 -11.47 -1.60 13.34
CA GLU A 204 -11.64 -1.97 14.76
C GLU A 204 -10.46 -2.78 15.30
N THR A 205 -9.94 -3.70 14.49
CA THR A 205 -8.82 -4.56 14.86
C THR A 205 -7.46 -3.91 14.68
N ARG A 206 -7.40 -2.72 14.05
CA ARG A 206 -6.16 -2.03 13.64
C ARG A 206 -5.27 -2.91 12.76
N GLU A 207 -5.88 -3.80 11.98
CA GLU A 207 -5.20 -4.73 11.09
C GLU A 207 -5.37 -4.34 9.62
N GLY A 208 -4.37 -4.70 8.82
CA GLY A 208 -4.35 -4.35 7.40
C GLY A 208 -3.84 -2.93 7.13
N TRP A 209 -3.42 -2.69 5.90
CA TRP A 209 -2.68 -1.49 5.49
C TRP A 209 -3.60 -0.25 5.36
N LEU A 210 -4.41 0.05 6.38
CA LEU A 210 -5.43 1.10 6.38
C LEU A 210 -4.88 2.49 6.12
N VAL A 211 -3.59 2.72 6.42
CA VAL A 211 -2.93 4.01 6.18
C VAL A 211 -2.93 4.42 4.69
N LEU A 212 -3.24 3.50 3.77
CA LEU A 212 -3.39 3.78 2.35
C LEU A 212 -4.82 4.15 1.92
N MET A 213 -5.80 4.10 2.82
CA MET A 213 -7.22 4.21 2.47
C MET A 213 -7.56 5.44 1.63
N GLN A 214 -6.95 6.60 1.90
CA GLN A 214 -7.26 7.81 1.15
C GLN A 214 -6.63 7.88 -0.26
N VAL A 215 -5.61 7.07 -0.55
CA VAL A 215 -4.87 7.13 -1.82
C VAL A 215 -4.97 5.87 -2.68
N GLU A 216 -5.22 4.71 -2.07
CA GLU A 216 -5.27 3.39 -2.73
C GLU A 216 -6.34 3.33 -3.85
N PRO A 217 -5.95 3.11 -5.12
CA PRO A 217 -6.89 2.90 -6.22
C PRO A 217 -7.95 1.84 -5.98
N LEU A 218 -7.61 0.77 -5.26
CA LEU A 218 -8.51 -0.36 -5.01
C LEU A 218 -9.80 0.05 -4.30
N TYR A 219 -9.78 1.14 -3.53
CA TYR A 219 -10.94 1.64 -2.79
C TYR A 219 -11.74 2.72 -3.54
N ASP A 220 -11.36 3.11 -4.75
CA ASP A 220 -11.98 4.25 -5.46
C ASP A 220 -13.51 4.10 -5.63
N SER A 221 -14.00 2.87 -5.84
CA SER A 221 -15.44 2.59 -5.93
C SER A 221 -16.15 2.72 -4.58
N LEU A 222 -15.46 2.50 -3.46
CA LEU A 222 -16.02 2.62 -2.11
C LEU A 222 -15.98 4.05 -1.57
N ARG A 223 -15.20 4.96 -2.17
CA ARG A 223 -14.99 6.33 -1.64
C ARG A 223 -16.27 7.12 -1.47
N LYS A 224 -17.32 6.85 -2.24
CA LYS A 224 -18.61 7.58 -2.13
C LYS A 224 -19.54 7.01 -1.07
N GLU A 225 -19.21 5.85 -0.50
CA GLU A 225 -20.04 5.19 0.48
C GLU A 225 -19.95 5.90 1.84
N PRO A 226 -21.09 6.21 2.51
CA PRO A 226 -21.08 6.90 3.79
C PRO A 226 -20.26 6.17 4.87
N ARG A 227 -20.34 4.82 4.89
CA ARG A 227 -19.57 3.98 5.81
C ARG A 227 -18.06 4.12 5.60
N PHE A 228 -17.61 4.24 4.35
CA PHE A 228 -16.20 4.46 4.03
C PHE A 228 -15.72 5.84 4.51
N GLN A 229 -16.53 6.88 4.28
CA GLN A 229 -16.23 8.23 4.73
C GLN A 229 -16.14 8.32 6.26
N GLU A 230 -17.03 7.64 6.99
CA GLU A 230 -16.95 7.60 8.45
C GLU A 230 -15.63 7.00 8.97
N ILE A 231 -15.10 5.97 8.31
CA ILE A 231 -13.79 5.41 8.68
C ILE A 231 -12.68 6.43 8.39
N LEU A 232 -12.69 7.07 7.21
CA LEU A 232 -11.70 8.11 6.88
C LEU A 232 -11.69 9.26 7.89
N ASP A 233 -12.87 9.75 8.29
CA ASP A 233 -13.02 10.82 9.29
C ASP A 233 -12.38 10.40 10.62
N LYS A 234 -12.57 9.15 11.04
CA LYS A 234 -11.94 8.60 12.26
C LYS A 234 -10.42 8.45 12.14
N MET A 235 -9.89 8.34 10.93
CA MET A 235 -8.45 8.27 10.68
C MET A 235 -7.75 9.63 10.69
N ASN A 236 -8.50 10.74 10.66
CA ASN A 236 -7.99 12.09 10.85
C ASN A 236 -6.79 12.43 9.93
N PHE A 237 -6.87 12.06 8.65
CA PHE A 237 -5.88 12.45 7.65
C PHE A 237 -5.75 13.98 7.57
N PRO A 238 -4.55 14.52 7.29
CA PRO A 238 -4.41 15.95 7.02
C PRO A 238 -5.13 16.32 5.71
N GLU A 239 -5.63 17.56 5.63
CA GLU A 239 -6.17 18.09 4.37
C GLU A 239 -5.09 18.08 3.28
N ILE A 240 -5.47 17.64 2.09
CA ILE A 240 -4.62 17.68 0.90
C ILE A 240 -4.65 19.13 0.39
N GLU A 241 -3.55 19.86 0.51
CA GLU A 241 -3.38 21.22 -0.03
C GLU A 241 -3.33 21.25 -1.56
#